data_AF-A0A432FQS0-F1
#
_entry.id   AF-A0A432FQS0-F1
#
_cell.length_a   1.000
_cell.length_b   1.000
_cell.length_c   1.000
_cell.angle_alpha   90.00
_cell.angle_beta   90.00
_cell.angle_gamma   90.00
#
_symmetry.space_group_name_H-M   'P 1'
#
loop_
_entity.id
_entity.type
_entity.pdbx_description
1 polymer ?
#
loop_
_entity_poly.entity_id
_entity_poly.type
_entity_poly.pdbx_seq_one_letter_code
_entity_poly.pdbx_strand_id
1 'polypeptide(L)'
;MEKSNLVICRYLQYLSLFIFVNLSCINGADDFHMKSFVVDTHNDILLRSMIGRDILTDLSESHSDLVKFKKGGMDLQVFSIWVSPYMFTKDESFEEANEMITQLEYLCSRVPDQWSIPMNYQDIIYNEQHDILSCMIGVEGGHAIENDLSKLNALYDRGMRYLGITWNNSTDWATSAKDETERGDSLAFKGLTGFGKDVIRRCNELGVMVDISHAGEQTFWDIIDVSVRPIIASHSSVYKICPHFRNLKDEQLLAIKENGGVVFVNFYPTYLDSTFEKKAEIIKDSLQLKMDSLAAVYDPDGNEYWYAESQLLNPVLQKFSPPVDKIIDHISYIINLIGIDHVGLGADWDGVEILPSGMENVTKLPTLTEKLLQRGYSKKEVQKILGGNFKRVFKEVTR
;
A
#
# COMPACT_ATOMS: atom_id res chain seq x y z
N MET A 1 -43.18 -44.23 -9.63
CA MET A 1 -41.72 -44.01 -9.76
C MET A 1 -41.34 -42.98 -10.84
N GLU A 2 -42.21 -42.64 -11.80
CA GLU A 2 -41.84 -41.68 -12.88
C GLU A 2 -41.85 -40.18 -12.47
N LYS A 3 -42.71 -39.75 -11.53
CA LYS A 3 -42.78 -38.33 -11.14
C LYS A 3 -41.57 -37.84 -10.34
N SER A 4 -40.85 -38.73 -9.64
CA SER A 4 -39.68 -38.38 -8.82
C SER A 4 -38.42 -38.13 -9.66
N ASN A 5 -38.27 -38.84 -10.80
CA ASN A 5 -37.13 -38.68 -11.70
C ASN A 5 -37.15 -37.33 -12.44
N LEU A 6 -38.33 -36.78 -12.73
CA LEU A 6 -38.46 -35.50 -13.43
C LEU A 6 -38.04 -34.30 -12.56
N VAL A 7 -38.26 -34.38 -11.24
CA VAL A 7 -37.89 -33.32 -10.29
C VAL A 7 -36.39 -33.31 -10.05
N ILE A 8 -35.76 -34.49 -9.90
CA ILE A 8 -34.30 -34.62 -9.74
C ILE A 8 -33.57 -34.13 -11.00
N CYS A 9 -34.09 -34.43 -12.19
CA CYS A 9 -33.50 -33.99 -13.46
C CYS A 9 -33.59 -32.47 -13.66
N ARG A 10 -34.69 -31.83 -13.23
CA ARG A 10 -34.81 -30.36 -13.19
C ARG A 10 -33.86 -29.73 -12.17
N TYR A 11 -33.73 -30.29 -10.97
CA TYR A 11 -32.77 -29.81 -9.96
C TYR A 11 -31.31 -29.91 -10.45
N LEU A 12 -30.94 -31.01 -11.12
CA LEU A 12 -29.62 -31.17 -11.74
C LEU A 12 -29.38 -30.17 -12.89
N GLN A 13 -30.40 -29.84 -13.67
CA GLN A 13 -30.32 -28.78 -14.70
C GLN A 13 -30.19 -27.38 -14.09
N TYR A 14 -30.92 -27.07 -13.01
CA TYR A 14 -30.76 -25.78 -12.33
C TYR A 14 -29.40 -25.68 -11.64
N LEU A 15 -28.92 -26.76 -11.00
CA LEU A 15 -27.60 -26.81 -10.37
C LEU A 15 -26.48 -26.67 -11.41
N SER A 16 -26.58 -27.35 -12.56
CA SER A 16 -25.60 -27.21 -13.64
C SER A 16 -25.63 -25.82 -14.27
N LEU A 17 -26.81 -25.24 -14.53
CA LEU A 17 -26.93 -23.88 -15.04
C LEU A 17 -26.34 -22.84 -14.06
N PHE A 18 -26.56 -23.03 -12.75
CA PHE A 18 -25.99 -22.16 -11.71
C PHE A 18 -24.46 -22.28 -11.67
N ILE A 19 -23.92 -23.48 -11.79
CA ILE A 19 -22.46 -23.73 -11.85
C ILE A 19 -21.86 -23.09 -13.11
N PHE A 20 -22.48 -23.27 -14.28
CA PHE A 20 -21.99 -22.69 -15.53
C PHE A 20 -22.03 -21.16 -15.53
N VAL A 21 -23.08 -20.53 -15.00
CA VAL A 21 -23.16 -19.06 -14.90
C VAL A 21 -22.10 -18.52 -13.94
N ASN A 22 -21.87 -19.16 -12.80
CA ASN A 22 -20.82 -18.73 -11.85
C ASN A 22 -19.41 -18.88 -12.45
N LEU A 23 -19.08 -20.00 -13.10
CA LEU A 23 -17.78 -20.16 -13.77
C LEU A 23 -17.57 -19.15 -14.92
N SER A 24 -18.63 -18.83 -15.67
CA SER A 24 -18.55 -17.84 -16.77
C SER A 24 -18.27 -16.43 -16.24
N CYS A 25 -18.90 -16.06 -15.12
CA CYS A 25 -18.69 -14.76 -14.47
C CYS A 25 -17.30 -14.64 -13.85
N ILE A 26 -16.83 -15.69 -13.15
CA ILE A 26 -15.48 -15.73 -12.55
C ILE A 26 -14.41 -15.60 -13.64
N ASN A 27 -14.49 -16.42 -14.69
CA ASN A 27 -13.54 -16.36 -15.81
C ASN A 27 -13.55 -14.99 -16.53
N GLY A 28 -14.68 -14.29 -16.53
CA GLY A 28 -14.81 -12.95 -17.13
C GLY A 28 -14.26 -11.82 -16.26
N ALA A 29 -14.24 -11.97 -14.93
CA ALA A 29 -13.64 -11.01 -14.00
C ALA A 29 -12.10 -11.13 -14.01
N ASP A 30 -11.58 -12.35 -13.98
CA ASP A 30 -10.13 -12.61 -14.07
C ASP A 30 -9.56 -12.11 -15.40
N ASP A 31 -10.18 -12.45 -16.55
CA ASP A 31 -9.72 -11.95 -17.86
C ASP A 31 -9.79 -10.42 -17.96
N PHE A 32 -10.80 -9.80 -17.35
CA PHE A 32 -10.89 -8.35 -17.28
C PHE A 32 -9.81 -7.73 -16.39
N HIS A 33 -9.50 -8.35 -15.26
CA HIS A 33 -8.44 -7.94 -14.35
C HIS A 33 -7.09 -7.99 -15.07
N MET A 34 -6.74 -9.13 -15.66
CA MET A 34 -5.45 -9.35 -16.35
C MET A 34 -5.26 -8.49 -17.60
N LYS A 35 -6.30 -7.82 -18.10
CA LYS A 35 -6.25 -6.86 -19.21
C LYS A 35 -6.32 -5.41 -18.76
N SER A 36 -6.54 -5.17 -17.47
CA SER A 36 -6.59 -3.84 -16.88
C SER A 36 -5.22 -3.48 -16.34
N PHE A 37 -4.90 -2.19 -16.36
CA PHE A 37 -3.68 -1.71 -15.71
C PHE A 37 -3.86 -1.67 -14.19
N VAL A 38 -3.10 -2.48 -13.46
CA VAL A 38 -3.18 -2.63 -12.00
C VAL A 38 -1.96 -1.99 -11.34
N VAL A 39 -2.24 -1.14 -10.37
CA VAL A 39 -1.28 -0.41 -9.57
C VAL A 39 -1.52 -0.69 -8.09
N ASP A 40 -0.43 -0.91 -7.37
CA ASP A 40 -0.39 -0.78 -5.93
C ASP A 40 0.69 0.23 -5.53
N THR A 41 0.35 1.13 -4.61
CA THR A 41 1.21 2.27 -4.24
C THR A 41 2.06 2.05 -2.99
N HIS A 42 2.06 0.88 -2.37
CA HIS A 42 2.90 0.63 -1.20
C HIS A 42 3.19 -0.85 -0.92
N ASN A 43 4.49 -1.21 -0.95
CA ASN A 43 4.95 -2.58 -0.72
C ASN A 43 6.39 -2.62 -0.21
N ASP A 44 6.61 -3.30 0.92
CA ASP A 44 7.86 -3.39 1.66
C ASP A 44 8.65 -4.68 1.41
N ILE A 45 8.35 -5.40 0.34
CA ILE A 45 9.04 -6.64 -0.05
C ILE A 45 10.57 -6.46 -0.16
N LEU A 46 11.02 -5.24 -0.43
CA LEU A 46 12.44 -4.92 -0.53
C LEU A 46 13.18 -5.16 0.80
N LEU A 47 12.52 -4.99 1.95
CA LEU A 47 13.10 -5.32 3.27
C LEU A 47 13.52 -6.80 3.37
N ARG A 48 12.78 -7.71 2.71
CA ARG A 48 13.18 -9.13 2.64
C ARG A 48 14.45 -9.30 1.82
N SER A 49 14.56 -8.54 0.73
CA SER A 49 15.74 -8.61 -0.12
C SER A 49 16.99 -8.07 0.59
N MET A 50 16.84 -7.03 1.40
CA MET A 50 17.92 -6.47 2.23
C MET A 50 18.46 -7.49 3.25
N ILE A 51 17.64 -8.42 3.74
CA ILE A 51 18.09 -9.53 4.60
C ILE A 51 18.44 -10.82 3.80
N GLY A 52 18.70 -10.69 2.50
CA GLY A 52 19.22 -11.75 1.65
C GLY A 52 18.18 -12.73 1.08
N ARG A 53 16.88 -12.42 1.13
CA ARG A 53 15.85 -13.23 0.44
C ARG A 53 15.80 -12.91 -1.06
N ASP A 54 15.66 -13.95 -1.88
CA ASP A 54 15.54 -13.80 -3.33
C ASP A 54 14.09 -13.57 -3.75
N ILE A 55 13.70 -12.30 -3.86
CA ILE A 55 12.34 -11.88 -4.22
C ILE A 55 12.03 -12.03 -5.73
N LEU A 56 12.98 -12.54 -6.51
CA LEU A 56 12.77 -12.94 -7.91
C LEU A 56 12.22 -14.38 -8.03
N THR A 57 12.04 -15.07 -6.90
CA THR A 57 11.52 -16.44 -6.81
C THR A 57 10.22 -16.51 -6.02
N ASP A 58 9.52 -17.64 -6.05
CA ASP A 58 8.27 -17.83 -5.29
C ASP A 58 8.57 -18.01 -3.79
N LEU A 59 8.44 -16.94 -3.01
CA LEU A 59 8.68 -16.91 -1.58
C LEU A 59 7.39 -17.20 -0.82
N SER A 60 7.23 -18.42 -0.32
CA SER A 60 5.98 -18.89 0.31
C SER A 60 5.48 -18.00 1.45
N GLU A 61 6.40 -17.36 2.16
CA GLU A 61 6.16 -16.56 3.36
C GLU A 61 5.87 -15.07 3.08
N SER A 62 6.01 -14.65 1.82
CA SER A 62 5.85 -13.25 1.40
C SER A 62 4.43 -12.97 0.91
N HIS A 63 4.01 -11.72 1.02
CA HIS A 63 2.78 -11.27 0.36
C HIS A 63 3.01 -11.02 -1.13
N SER A 64 4.25 -10.80 -1.55
CA SER A 64 4.60 -10.49 -2.92
C SER A 64 6.01 -10.97 -3.29
N ASP A 65 6.18 -11.28 -4.57
CA ASP A 65 7.45 -11.59 -5.22
C ASP A 65 7.21 -11.56 -6.74
N LEU A 66 8.27 -11.70 -7.55
CA LEU A 66 8.17 -11.69 -9.01
C LEU A 66 7.09 -12.64 -9.55
N VAL A 67 6.99 -13.85 -9.00
CA VAL A 67 6.03 -14.86 -9.45
C VAL A 67 4.61 -14.44 -9.06
N LYS A 68 4.41 -13.92 -7.86
CA LYS A 68 3.11 -13.46 -7.34
C LYS A 68 2.63 -12.19 -8.02
N PHE A 69 3.50 -11.23 -8.33
CA PHE A 69 3.14 -10.03 -9.11
C PHE A 69 2.55 -10.42 -10.46
N LYS A 70 3.21 -11.33 -11.18
CA LYS A 70 2.72 -11.83 -12.47
C LYS A 70 1.37 -12.56 -12.34
N LYS A 71 1.23 -13.44 -11.34
CA LYS A 71 -0.03 -14.17 -11.08
C LYS A 71 -1.17 -13.24 -10.66
N GLY A 72 -0.85 -12.15 -9.97
CA GLY A 72 -1.80 -11.14 -9.52
C GLY A 72 -2.08 -10.04 -10.53
N GLY A 73 -1.54 -10.11 -11.76
CA GLY A 73 -1.79 -9.12 -12.81
C GLY A 73 -1.27 -7.73 -12.49
N MET A 74 -0.19 -7.61 -11.72
CA MET A 74 0.38 -6.30 -11.35
C MET A 74 1.21 -5.70 -12.49
N ASP A 75 0.91 -4.46 -12.87
CA ASP A 75 1.65 -3.72 -13.91
C ASP A 75 2.57 -2.63 -13.34
N LEU A 76 2.23 -2.11 -12.16
CA LEU A 76 3.06 -1.16 -11.43
C LEU A 76 2.96 -1.41 -9.93
N GLN A 77 4.10 -1.64 -9.30
CA GLN A 77 4.22 -1.66 -7.85
C GLN A 77 5.14 -0.51 -7.44
N VAL A 78 4.71 0.29 -6.48
CA VAL A 78 5.65 1.14 -5.77
C VAL A 78 6.35 0.33 -4.70
N PHE A 79 7.67 0.21 -4.81
CA PHE A 79 8.54 -0.41 -3.83
C PHE A 79 8.92 0.65 -2.80
N SER A 80 8.57 0.37 -1.54
CA SER A 80 8.86 1.24 -0.41
C SER A 80 10.35 1.21 -0.09
N ILE A 81 10.95 2.40 -0.04
CA ILE A 81 12.27 2.65 0.56
C ILE A 81 11.99 3.16 1.97
N TRP A 82 11.74 2.21 2.87
CA TRP A 82 11.53 2.47 4.28
C TRP A 82 12.81 2.17 5.06
N VAL A 83 13.31 3.17 5.78
CA VAL A 83 14.48 3.02 6.65
C VAL A 83 14.02 3.02 8.10
N SER A 84 14.36 1.97 8.84
CA SER A 84 14.00 1.86 10.26
C SER A 84 14.63 2.99 11.08
N PRO A 85 13.84 3.85 11.74
CA PRO A 85 14.38 4.89 12.61
C PRO A 85 14.89 4.35 13.95
N TYR A 86 14.76 3.04 14.19
CA TYR A 86 15.22 2.37 15.40
C TYR A 86 16.60 1.71 15.20
N MET A 87 16.89 1.26 13.98
CA MET A 87 18.19 0.64 13.64
C MET A 87 19.23 1.65 13.18
N PHE A 88 18.81 2.74 12.53
CA PHE A 88 19.71 3.72 11.93
C PHE A 88 19.63 5.06 12.64
N THR A 89 20.77 5.70 12.83
CA THR A 89 20.82 7.06 13.35
C THR A 89 20.36 8.08 12.29
N LYS A 90 20.13 9.32 12.73
CA LYS A 90 19.67 10.41 11.85
C LYS A 90 20.60 10.74 10.68
N ASP A 91 21.88 10.38 10.76
CA ASP A 91 22.88 10.67 9.72
C ASP A 91 23.25 9.43 8.88
N GLU A 92 22.53 8.32 9.07
CA GLU A 92 22.70 7.05 8.33
C GLU A 92 21.48 6.72 7.45
N SER A 93 20.37 7.45 7.62
CA SER A 93 19.10 7.16 6.96
C SER A 93 19.17 7.38 5.44
N PHE A 94 19.90 8.40 5.00
CA PHE A 94 20.09 8.68 3.58
C PHE A 94 20.93 7.61 2.89
N GLU A 95 22.00 7.13 3.56
CA GLU A 95 22.86 6.09 3.00
C GLU A 95 22.08 4.77 2.88
N GLU A 96 21.34 4.37 3.92
CA GLU A 96 20.53 3.16 3.87
C GLU A 96 19.43 3.24 2.78
N ALA A 97 18.78 4.40 2.64
CA ALA A 97 17.83 4.62 1.55
C ALA A 97 18.49 4.42 0.16
N ASN A 98 19.74 4.85 0.00
CA ASN A 98 20.50 4.63 -1.22
C ASN A 98 20.87 3.16 -1.42
N GLU A 99 21.22 2.42 -0.37
CA GLU A 99 21.49 0.98 -0.45
C GLU A 99 20.24 0.19 -0.86
N MET A 100 19.07 0.52 -0.33
CA MET A 100 17.80 -0.07 -0.75
C MET A 100 17.50 0.20 -2.24
N ILE A 101 17.71 1.44 -2.72
CA ILE A 101 17.54 1.76 -4.14
C ILE A 101 18.55 0.96 -4.99
N THR A 102 19.81 0.84 -4.56
CA THR A 102 20.83 0.02 -5.21
C THR A 102 20.38 -1.45 -5.30
N GLN A 103 19.75 -1.97 -4.25
CA GLN A 103 19.22 -3.32 -4.24
C GLN A 103 18.08 -3.50 -5.27
N LEU A 104 17.17 -2.53 -5.39
CA LEU A 104 16.12 -2.57 -6.41
C LEU A 104 16.67 -2.47 -7.84
N GLU A 105 17.66 -1.59 -8.07
CA GLU A 105 18.39 -1.48 -9.34
C GLU A 105 19.06 -2.81 -9.70
N TYR A 106 19.72 -3.44 -8.72
CA TYR A 106 20.32 -4.76 -8.87
C TYR A 106 19.28 -5.82 -9.26
N LEU A 107 18.15 -5.89 -8.56
CA LEU A 107 17.07 -6.83 -8.88
C LEU A 107 16.52 -6.63 -10.30
N CYS A 108 16.27 -5.39 -10.72
CA CYS A 108 15.83 -5.10 -12.09
C CYS A 108 16.88 -5.54 -13.13
N SER A 109 18.17 -5.34 -12.84
CA SER A 109 19.26 -5.77 -13.74
C SER A 109 19.34 -7.29 -13.93
N ARG A 110 18.81 -8.07 -12.98
CA ARG A 110 18.77 -9.54 -13.03
C ARG A 110 17.63 -10.08 -13.89
N VAL A 111 16.58 -9.28 -14.10
CA VAL A 111 15.39 -9.61 -14.90
C VAL A 111 14.96 -8.44 -15.81
N PRO A 112 15.86 -7.96 -16.70
CA PRO A 112 15.67 -6.69 -17.43
C PRO A 112 14.47 -6.69 -18.40
N ASP A 113 14.01 -7.87 -18.82
CA ASP A 113 12.83 -8.02 -19.69
C ASP A 113 11.52 -8.15 -18.89
N GLN A 114 11.58 -8.11 -17.55
CA GLN A 114 10.41 -8.26 -16.68
C GLN A 114 10.20 -7.07 -15.76
N TRP A 115 11.25 -6.48 -15.21
CA TRP A 115 11.16 -5.38 -14.25
C TRP A 115 11.96 -4.17 -14.72
N SER A 116 11.40 -2.97 -14.55
CA SER A 116 12.10 -1.72 -14.83
C SER A 116 11.62 -0.60 -13.90
N ILE A 117 12.55 0.26 -13.47
CA ILE A 117 12.23 1.46 -12.67
C ILE A 117 11.73 2.57 -13.61
N PRO A 118 10.46 3.00 -13.54
CA PRO A 118 9.96 4.09 -14.36
C PRO A 118 10.42 5.46 -13.81
N MET A 119 11.01 6.28 -14.66
CA MET A 119 11.42 7.65 -14.33
C MET A 119 10.35 8.68 -14.69
N ASN A 120 9.39 8.36 -15.55
CA ASN A 120 8.36 9.32 -15.95
C ASN A 120 7.11 8.59 -16.47
N TYR A 121 6.07 9.35 -16.81
CA TYR A 121 4.80 8.79 -17.30
C TYR A 121 4.97 7.95 -18.58
N GLN A 122 5.88 8.33 -19.47
CA GLN A 122 6.12 7.60 -20.71
C GLN A 122 6.77 6.24 -20.46
N ASP A 123 7.60 6.11 -19.43
CA ASP A 123 8.19 4.82 -19.04
C ASP A 123 7.11 3.86 -18.56
N ILE A 124 6.12 4.33 -17.80
CA ILE A 124 4.96 3.51 -17.39
C ILE A 124 4.20 3.00 -18.61
N ILE A 125 3.94 3.88 -19.59
CA ILE A 125 3.23 3.48 -20.82
C ILE A 125 4.06 2.49 -21.64
N TYR A 126 5.38 2.67 -21.70
CA TYR A 126 6.27 1.74 -22.37
C TYR A 126 6.24 0.37 -21.69
N ASN A 127 6.37 0.33 -20.37
CA ASN A 127 6.39 -0.90 -19.58
C ASN A 127 5.08 -1.68 -19.73
N GLU A 128 3.93 -1.00 -19.61
CA GLU A 128 2.60 -1.58 -19.84
C GLU A 128 2.47 -2.22 -21.23
N GLN A 129 3.02 -1.61 -22.28
CA GLN A 129 2.94 -2.13 -23.65
C GLN A 129 3.84 -3.35 -23.90
N HIS A 130 4.81 -3.61 -23.01
CA HIS A 130 5.81 -4.66 -23.16
C HIS A 130 5.71 -5.73 -22.06
N ASP A 131 4.64 -5.74 -21.27
CA ASP A 131 4.44 -6.65 -20.15
C ASP A 131 5.59 -6.61 -19.13
N ILE A 132 6.16 -5.42 -18.90
CA ILE A 132 7.22 -5.15 -17.90
C ILE A 132 6.57 -4.55 -16.65
N LEU A 133 6.83 -5.10 -15.48
CA LEU A 133 6.44 -4.53 -14.20
C LEU A 133 7.21 -3.22 -13.98
N SER A 134 6.46 -2.14 -13.77
CA SER A 134 6.99 -0.86 -13.34
C SER A 134 7.31 -0.90 -11.85
N CYS A 135 8.59 -1.00 -11.50
CA CYS A 135 9.11 -0.99 -10.14
C CYS A 135 9.37 0.45 -9.68
N MET A 136 8.31 1.21 -9.41
CA MET A 136 8.45 2.61 -9.01
C MET A 136 9.07 2.72 -7.61
N ILE A 137 9.89 3.74 -7.39
CA ILE A 137 10.49 4.01 -6.08
C ILE A 137 9.63 5.02 -5.32
N GLY A 138 9.27 4.67 -4.09
CA GLY A 138 8.61 5.57 -3.15
C GLY A 138 9.35 5.57 -1.82
N VAL A 139 9.82 6.74 -1.38
CA VAL A 139 10.55 6.84 -0.11
C VAL A 139 9.56 7.08 1.02
N GLU A 140 9.55 6.19 2.01
CA GLU A 140 8.63 6.24 3.14
C GLU A 140 9.29 6.87 4.36
N GLY A 141 8.98 8.14 4.59
CA GLY A 141 9.45 8.88 5.75
C GLY A 141 10.51 9.92 5.40
N GLY A 142 10.23 11.16 5.81
CA GLY A 142 11.10 12.30 5.56
C GLY A 142 12.44 12.28 6.29
N HIS A 143 12.67 11.35 7.21
CA HIS A 143 13.99 11.19 7.85
C HIS A 143 15.06 10.75 6.84
N ALA A 144 14.68 10.08 5.74
CA ALA A 144 15.62 9.68 4.68
C ALA A 144 16.33 10.86 3.98
N ILE A 145 15.83 12.10 4.10
CA ILE A 145 16.48 13.29 3.53
C ILE A 145 17.32 14.07 4.55
N GLU A 146 17.33 13.67 5.82
CA GLU A 146 18.23 14.19 6.87
C GLU A 146 18.35 15.72 6.93
N ASN A 147 17.20 16.43 6.84
CA ASN A 147 17.14 17.90 6.84
C ASN A 147 17.88 18.59 5.67
N ASP A 148 18.04 17.92 4.52
CA ASP A 148 18.79 18.43 3.38
C ASP A 148 18.02 18.27 2.04
N LEU A 149 17.71 19.41 1.39
CA LEU A 149 17.04 19.41 0.09
C LEU A 149 17.93 18.84 -1.03
N SER A 150 19.25 18.84 -0.88
CA SER A 150 20.16 18.22 -1.85
C SER A 150 20.04 16.70 -1.84
N LYS A 151 19.77 16.10 -0.67
CA LYS A 151 19.48 14.66 -0.54
C LYS A 151 18.15 14.28 -1.17
N LEU A 152 17.12 15.12 -0.99
CA LEU A 152 15.85 14.97 -1.71
C LEU A 152 16.07 14.95 -3.24
N ASN A 153 16.87 15.88 -3.77
CA ASN A 153 17.21 15.91 -5.20
C ASN A 153 17.94 14.64 -5.64
N ALA A 154 18.90 14.17 -4.84
CA ALA A 154 19.66 12.97 -5.14
C ALA A 154 18.76 11.72 -5.22
N LEU A 155 17.79 11.57 -4.30
CA LEU A 155 16.82 10.47 -4.35
C LEU A 155 15.91 10.58 -5.58
N TYR A 156 15.48 11.79 -5.96
CA TYR A 156 14.71 12.02 -7.17
C TYR A 156 15.48 11.61 -8.44
N ASP A 157 16.76 12.01 -8.53
CA ASP A 157 17.66 11.68 -9.64
C ASP A 157 17.87 10.16 -9.76
N ARG A 158 17.82 9.43 -8.64
CA ARG A 158 17.85 7.96 -8.59
C ARG A 158 16.49 7.27 -8.83
N GLY A 159 15.43 8.05 -9.09
CA GLY A 159 14.14 7.50 -9.52
C GLY A 159 13.02 7.56 -8.49
N MET A 160 13.23 8.17 -7.32
CA MET A 160 12.14 8.41 -6.35
C MET A 160 11.00 9.22 -6.98
N ARG A 161 9.76 8.75 -6.86
CA ARG A 161 8.56 9.40 -7.43
C ARG A 161 7.47 9.75 -6.43
N TYR A 162 7.55 9.27 -5.19
CA TYR A 162 6.89 9.91 -4.07
C TYR A 162 7.83 10.05 -2.88
N LEU A 163 7.51 11.01 -2.00
CA LEU A 163 8.09 11.13 -0.67
C LEU A 163 6.97 11.14 0.37
N GLY A 164 6.97 10.14 1.26
CA GLY A 164 6.20 10.12 2.49
C GLY A 164 6.78 11.12 3.47
N ILE A 165 5.99 12.09 3.90
CA ILE A 165 6.48 13.23 4.70
C ILE A 165 6.95 12.81 6.09
N THR A 166 6.33 11.81 6.68
CA THR A 166 6.78 11.15 7.91
C THR A 166 6.56 9.65 7.79
N TRP A 167 7.15 8.87 8.68
CA TRP A 167 6.64 7.55 9.05
C TRP A 167 5.95 7.68 10.41
N ASN A 168 6.01 6.67 11.29
CA ASN A 168 5.51 6.76 12.66
C ASN A 168 6.34 7.69 13.56
N ASN A 169 7.55 8.08 13.16
CA ASN A 169 8.37 9.10 13.83
C ASN A 169 8.21 10.48 13.18
N SER A 170 8.10 11.53 14.01
CA SER A 170 8.30 12.90 13.56
C SER A 170 9.75 13.17 13.19
N THR A 171 9.95 14.07 12.24
CA THR A 171 11.26 14.63 11.89
C THR A 171 11.44 15.99 12.57
N ASP A 172 12.57 16.66 12.33
CA ASP A 172 12.78 18.02 12.82
C ASP A 172 11.95 19.07 12.02
N TRP A 173 11.17 18.62 11.03
CA TRP A 173 10.43 19.50 10.12
C TRP A 173 9.00 19.11 9.80
N ALA A 174 8.55 17.91 10.21
CA ALA A 174 7.18 17.45 10.08
C ALA A 174 6.80 16.52 11.25
N THR A 175 5.56 16.62 11.74
CA THR A 175 5.04 15.74 12.82
C THR A 175 4.21 14.58 12.28
N SER A 176 4.43 13.38 12.83
CA SER A 176 3.71 12.16 12.43
C SER A 176 2.34 12.03 13.10
N ALA A 177 1.45 11.23 12.51
CA ALA A 177 0.13 10.92 13.08
C ALA A 177 0.23 10.24 14.44
N LYS A 178 1.21 9.33 14.59
CA LYS A 178 1.46 8.66 15.86
C LYS A 178 1.86 9.67 16.94
N ASP A 179 2.84 10.52 16.64
CA ASP A 179 3.37 11.49 17.58
C ASP A 179 2.36 12.57 17.96
N GLU A 180 1.61 13.10 16.99
CA GLU A 180 0.54 14.07 17.25
C GLU A 180 -0.58 13.48 18.12
N THR A 181 -0.83 12.18 18.02
CA THR A 181 -1.88 11.49 18.78
C THR A 181 -1.42 11.09 20.18
N GLU A 182 -0.26 10.44 20.28
CA GLU A 182 0.21 9.82 21.54
C GLU A 182 0.91 10.82 22.46
N ARG A 183 1.56 11.86 21.90
CA ARG A 183 2.40 12.78 22.68
C ARG A 183 2.30 14.24 22.23
N GLY A 184 1.17 14.62 21.62
CA GLY A 184 0.97 15.93 21.00
C GLY A 184 1.32 17.13 21.89
N ASP A 185 0.99 17.08 23.19
CA ASP A 185 1.28 18.16 24.16
C ASP A 185 2.77 18.35 24.46
N SER A 186 3.60 17.37 24.11
CA SER A 186 5.06 17.37 24.36
C SER A 186 5.89 17.66 23.11
N LEU A 187 5.27 17.84 21.95
CA LEU A 187 5.98 18.10 20.71
C LEU A 187 6.55 19.52 20.70
N ALA A 188 7.80 19.64 20.22
CA ALA A 188 8.49 20.93 20.12
C ALA A 188 7.80 21.89 19.12
N PHE A 189 7.11 21.33 18.13
CA PHE A 189 6.23 22.02 17.19
C PHE A 189 5.17 21.03 16.71
N LYS A 190 4.15 21.51 15.99
CA LYS A 190 3.11 20.68 15.37
C LYS A 190 2.90 21.12 13.93
N GLY A 191 2.79 20.19 12.99
CA GLY A 191 2.65 20.47 11.56
C GLY A 191 3.98 20.49 10.82
N LEU A 192 4.11 21.42 9.87
CA LEU A 192 5.34 21.67 9.11
C LEU A 192 6.08 22.89 9.63
N THR A 193 7.41 22.78 9.76
CA THR A 193 8.28 23.95 9.95
C THR A 193 8.49 24.70 8.63
N GLY A 194 9.21 25.83 8.66
CA GLY A 194 9.61 26.54 7.44
C GLY A 194 10.35 25.65 6.45
N PHE A 195 11.31 24.85 6.94
CA PHE A 195 12.02 23.86 6.12
C PHE A 195 11.06 22.79 5.57
N GLY A 196 10.12 22.30 6.39
CA GLY A 196 9.11 21.34 5.92
C GLY A 196 8.27 21.88 4.77
N LYS A 197 7.90 23.17 4.80
CA LYS A 197 7.21 23.82 3.68
C LYS A 197 8.09 23.92 2.43
N ASP A 198 9.40 24.13 2.60
CA ASP A 198 10.35 24.11 1.49
C ASP A 198 10.51 22.71 0.87
N VAL A 199 10.45 21.65 1.68
CA VAL A 199 10.40 20.26 1.20
C VAL A 199 9.17 20.03 0.31
N ILE A 200 7.97 20.45 0.74
CA ILE A 200 6.74 20.31 -0.07
C ILE A 200 6.86 21.04 -1.41
N ARG A 201 7.33 22.30 -1.38
CA ARG A 201 7.56 23.09 -2.61
C ARG A 201 8.56 22.40 -3.52
N ARG A 202 9.64 21.85 -2.96
CA ARG A 202 10.66 21.16 -3.73
C ARG A 202 10.12 19.89 -4.40
N CYS A 203 9.29 19.12 -3.71
CA CYS A 203 8.58 17.98 -4.32
C CYS A 203 7.71 18.44 -5.50
N ASN A 204 6.96 19.53 -5.36
CA ASN A 204 6.14 20.07 -6.44
C ASN A 204 6.95 20.56 -7.65
N GLU A 205 8.14 21.14 -7.41
CA GLU A 205 9.07 21.58 -8.48
C GLU A 205 9.66 20.41 -9.25
N LEU A 206 10.04 19.33 -8.56
CA LEU A 206 10.63 18.14 -9.17
C LEU A 206 9.61 17.23 -9.84
N GLY A 207 8.33 17.35 -9.48
CA GLY A 207 7.30 16.38 -9.87
C GLY A 207 7.35 15.10 -9.05
N VAL A 208 7.72 15.20 -7.76
CA VAL A 208 7.60 14.12 -6.76
C VAL A 208 6.21 14.23 -6.12
N MET A 209 5.48 13.13 -6.06
CA MET A 209 4.19 13.08 -5.36
C MET A 209 4.43 13.24 -3.85
N VAL A 210 3.71 14.16 -3.23
CA VAL A 210 3.73 14.33 -1.77
C VAL A 210 2.77 13.31 -1.18
N ASP A 211 3.30 12.38 -0.40
CA ASP A 211 2.52 11.35 0.28
C ASP A 211 2.25 11.73 1.74
N ILE A 212 0.96 11.73 2.10
CA ILE A 212 0.46 12.09 3.43
C ILE A 212 0.16 10.88 4.31
N SER A 213 0.34 9.65 3.82
CA SER A 213 0.31 8.48 4.69
C SER A 213 1.35 8.67 5.81
N HIS A 214 0.97 8.26 7.03
CA HIS A 214 1.67 8.53 8.30
C HIS A 214 1.73 9.99 8.79
N ALA A 215 1.42 10.99 7.96
CA ALA A 215 1.51 12.40 8.36
C ALA A 215 0.47 12.75 9.45
N GLY A 216 0.88 13.57 10.41
CA GLY A 216 -0.01 14.10 11.43
C GLY A 216 -1.13 14.96 10.87
N GLU A 217 -2.20 15.16 11.65
CA GLU A 217 -3.36 15.91 11.18
C GLU A 217 -3.01 17.37 10.89
N GLN A 218 -2.22 18.01 11.75
CA GLN A 218 -1.74 19.37 11.47
C GLN A 218 -0.79 19.38 10.27
N THR A 219 0.10 18.38 10.17
CA THR A 219 1.01 18.24 9.02
C THR A 219 0.23 18.11 7.71
N PHE A 220 -0.84 17.32 7.69
CA PHE A 220 -1.74 17.20 6.54
C PHE A 220 -2.32 18.55 6.11
N TRP A 221 -2.85 19.34 7.05
CA TRP A 221 -3.42 20.65 6.74
C TRP A 221 -2.36 21.64 6.22
N ASP A 222 -1.18 21.64 6.83
CA ASP A 222 -0.06 22.47 6.38
C ASP A 222 0.43 22.07 4.97
N ILE A 223 0.35 20.78 4.60
CA ILE A 223 0.64 20.30 3.25
C ILE A 223 -0.43 20.80 2.26
N ILE A 224 -1.71 20.71 2.62
CA ILE A 224 -2.82 21.21 1.77
C ILE A 224 -2.66 22.71 1.49
N ASP A 225 -2.21 23.49 2.47
CA ASP A 225 -2.00 24.93 2.32
C ASP A 225 -0.81 25.29 1.41
N VAL A 226 0.16 24.38 1.25
CA VAL A 226 1.41 24.64 0.53
C VAL A 226 1.47 23.97 -0.84
N SER A 227 0.92 22.76 -0.97
CA SER A 227 1.05 21.96 -2.19
C SER A 227 0.22 22.55 -3.33
N VAL A 228 0.88 22.79 -4.47
CA VAL A 228 0.23 23.26 -5.71
C VAL A 228 0.00 22.13 -6.72
N ARG A 229 0.35 20.90 -6.35
CA ARG A 229 0.11 19.68 -7.13
C ARG A 229 -0.79 18.72 -6.34
N PRO A 230 -1.46 17.77 -7.03
CA PRO A 230 -2.18 16.71 -6.37
C PRO A 230 -1.30 15.93 -5.37
N ILE A 231 -1.80 15.76 -4.15
CA ILE A 231 -1.18 14.90 -3.14
C ILE A 231 -1.73 13.47 -3.23
N ILE A 232 -1.06 12.53 -2.58
CA ILE A 232 -1.55 11.15 -2.43
C ILE A 232 -1.57 10.75 -0.97
N ALA A 233 -2.44 9.80 -0.62
CA ALA A 233 -2.26 8.96 0.55
C ALA A 233 -1.93 7.55 0.04
N SER A 234 -0.66 7.17 0.03
CA SER A 234 -0.17 5.95 -0.64
C SER A 234 -0.68 4.65 -0.01
N HIS A 235 -1.04 4.67 1.27
CA HIS A 235 -1.66 3.55 1.97
C HIS A 235 -2.40 4.08 3.21
N SER A 236 -3.63 4.53 3.06
CA SER A 236 -4.46 4.98 4.20
C SER A 236 -5.93 4.63 4.03
N SER A 237 -6.63 4.51 5.15
CA SER A 237 -8.00 4.01 5.21
C SER A 237 -8.94 5.06 5.84
N VAL A 238 -10.21 4.70 6.10
CA VAL A 238 -11.26 5.65 6.50
C VAL A 238 -11.48 5.65 8.02
N TYR A 239 -11.32 6.81 8.65
CA TYR A 239 -11.44 6.96 10.11
C TYR A 239 -12.86 6.67 10.60
N LYS A 240 -13.87 7.08 9.82
CA LYS A 240 -15.28 6.87 10.15
C LYS A 240 -15.65 5.38 10.28
N ILE A 241 -14.98 4.50 9.52
CA ILE A 241 -15.19 3.05 9.57
C ILE A 241 -14.32 2.44 10.68
N CYS A 242 -13.05 2.81 10.74
CA CYS A 242 -12.10 2.34 11.73
C CYS A 242 -11.38 3.52 12.38
N PRO A 243 -11.79 3.97 13.59
CA PRO A 243 -11.22 5.13 14.29
C PRO A 243 -9.79 4.89 14.78
N HIS A 244 -8.83 4.96 13.87
CA HIS A 244 -7.40 4.79 14.11
C HIS A 244 -6.64 6.02 13.59
N PHE A 245 -5.59 6.49 14.27
CA PHE A 245 -4.89 7.73 13.90
C PHE A 245 -4.24 7.67 12.51
N ARG A 246 -4.00 6.47 11.98
CA ARG A 246 -3.51 6.26 10.61
C ARG A 246 -4.57 6.46 9.52
N ASN A 247 -5.85 6.54 9.89
CA ASN A 247 -6.94 6.68 8.95
C ASN A 247 -7.39 8.13 8.79
N LEU A 248 -7.86 8.45 7.59
CA LEU A 248 -8.26 9.79 7.19
C LEU A 248 -9.68 10.11 7.65
N LYS A 249 -9.83 11.32 8.21
CA LYS A 249 -11.14 11.90 8.55
C LYS A 249 -11.84 12.45 7.32
N ASP A 250 -13.15 12.62 7.41
CA ASP A 250 -13.99 13.09 6.30
C ASP A 250 -13.53 14.45 5.76
N GLU A 251 -13.11 15.36 6.64
CA GLU A 251 -12.58 16.67 6.26
C GLU A 251 -11.28 16.55 5.44
N GLN A 252 -10.40 15.62 5.82
CA GLN A 252 -9.16 15.35 5.08
C GLN A 252 -9.47 14.75 3.71
N LEU A 253 -10.42 13.80 3.63
CA LEU A 253 -10.87 13.23 2.36
C LEU A 253 -11.41 14.32 1.43
N LEU A 254 -12.27 15.21 1.94
CA LEU A 254 -12.81 16.33 1.17
C LEU A 254 -11.70 17.28 0.69
N ALA A 255 -10.69 17.57 1.53
CA ALA A 255 -9.55 18.39 1.11
C ALA A 255 -8.69 17.73 0.03
N ILE A 256 -8.46 16.41 0.11
CA ILE A 256 -7.78 15.64 -0.95
C ILE A 256 -8.53 15.75 -2.27
N LYS A 257 -9.87 15.71 -2.24
CA LYS A 257 -10.70 15.91 -3.43
C LYS A 257 -10.48 17.27 -4.08
N GLU A 258 -10.57 18.35 -3.30
CA GLU A 258 -10.42 19.72 -3.79
C GLU A 258 -9.00 19.98 -4.32
N ASN A 259 -7.98 19.34 -3.73
CA ASN A 259 -6.60 19.37 -4.22
C ASN A 259 -6.40 18.55 -5.51
N GLY A 260 -7.32 17.64 -5.87
CA GLY A 260 -7.20 16.74 -7.01
C GLY A 260 -6.44 15.43 -6.73
N GLY A 261 -6.12 15.17 -5.46
CA GLY A 261 -5.36 14.02 -5.00
C GLY A 261 -6.12 12.69 -5.02
N VAL A 262 -5.47 11.61 -4.56
CA VAL A 262 -6.05 10.24 -4.53
C VAL A 262 -5.70 9.55 -3.22
N VAL A 263 -6.66 8.81 -2.68
CA VAL A 263 -6.48 7.94 -1.51
C VAL A 263 -6.33 6.49 -1.97
N PHE A 264 -5.19 5.88 -1.68
CA PHE A 264 -4.93 4.48 -1.95
C PHE A 264 -5.19 3.67 -0.67
N VAL A 265 -6.17 2.77 -0.74
CA VAL A 265 -6.72 2.10 0.44
C VAL A 265 -5.74 1.06 0.99
N ASN A 266 -5.36 1.23 2.26
CA ASN A 266 -4.54 0.27 3.01
C ASN A 266 -5.33 -1.00 3.37
N PHE A 267 -4.71 -2.17 3.21
CA PHE A 267 -5.37 -3.46 3.45
C PHE A 267 -5.14 -4.02 4.86
N TYR A 268 -4.33 -3.37 5.69
CA TYR A 268 -4.02 -3.82 7.04
C TYR A 268 -5.29 -3.95 7.90
N PRO A 269 -5.59 -5.16 8.43
CA PRO A 269 -6.77 -5.40 9.25
C PRO A 269 -7.02 -4.42 10.41
N THR A 270 -5.96 -3.97 11.10
CA THR A 270 -6.03 -2.98 12.18
C THR A 270 -6.59 -1.63 11.70
N TYR A 271 -6.40 -1.29 10.42
CA TYR A 271 -6.88 -0.05 9.82
C TYR A 271 -8.23 -0.22 9.11
N LEU A 272 -8.71 -1.44 8.92
CA LEU A 272 -9.96 -1.77 8.22
C LEU A 272 -11.12 -2.14 9.16
N ASP A 273 -10.84 -2.76 10.30
CA ASP A 273 -11.84 -3.22 11.25
C ASP A 273 -11.47 -2.80 12.68
N SER A 274 -12.28 -1.92 13.25
CA SER A 274 -12.07 -1.37 14.60
C SER A 274 -12.07 -2.40 15.73
N THR A 275 -12.42 -3.66 15.43
CA THR A 275 -12.40 -4.76 16.39
C THR A 275 -11.16 -5.63 16.27
N PHE A 276 -10.35 -5.49 15.21
CA PHE A 276 -9.24 -6.40 14.94
C PHE A 276 -8.04 -6.17 15.88
N GLU A 277 -7.64 -4.92 16.10
CA GLU A 277 -6.48 -4.56 16.94
C GLU A 277 -6.53 -5.24 18.32
N LYS A 278 -7.64 -5.06 19.04
CA LYS A 278 -7.86 -5.69 20.35
C LYS A 278 -7.81 -7.22 20.31
N LYS A 279 -8.26 -7.84 19.22
CA LYS A 279 -8.17 -9.31 19.06
C LYS A 279 -6.71 -9.73 18.84
N ALA A 280 -5.96 -8.96 18.05
CA ALA A 280 -4.55 -9.20 17.80
C ALA A 280 -3.72 -9.07 19.09
N GLU A 281 -3.99 -8.04 19.91
CA GLU A 281 -3.38 -7.87 21.24
C GLU A 281 -3.60 -9.09 22.14
N ILE A 282 -4.86 -9.55 22.28
CA ILE A 282 -5.20 -10.72 23.09
C ILE A 282 -4.46 -11.98 22.59
N ILE A 283 -4.31 -12.14 21.27
CA ILE A 283 -3.60 -13.27 20.67
C ILE A 283 -2.10 -13.17 20.97
N LYS A 284 -1.51 -11.98 20.81
CA LYS A 284 -0.09 -11.72 21.10
C LYS A 284 0.23 -12.00 22.58
N ASP A 285 -0.60 -11.51 23.50
CA ASP A 285 -0.48 -11.79 24.93
C ASP A 285 -0.54 -13.29 25.26
N SER A 286 -1.41 -14.04 24.57
CA SER A 286 -1.52 -15.50 24.75
C SER A 286 -0.26 -16.26 24.32
N LEU A 287 0.61 -15.63 23.53
CA LEU A 287 1.84 -16.19 22.97
C LEU A 287 3.11 -15.59 23.60
N GLN A 288 2.99 -14.82 24.68
CA GLN A 288 4.10 -14.06 25.29
C GLN A 288 5.37 -14.88 25.51
N LEU A 289 5.28 -16.10 26.04
CA LEU A 289 6.46 -16.96 26.27
C LEU A 289 7.24 -17.29 24.98
N LYS A 290 6.52 -17.39 23.84
CA LYS A 290 7.16 -17.58 22.54
C LYS A 290 7.75 -16.28 22.00
N MET A 291 7.11 -15.14 22.27
CA MET A 291 7.66 -13.81 21.95
C MET A 291 8.98 -13.58 22.69
N ASP A 292 9.03 -13.90 23.99
CA ASP A 292 10.24 -13.81 24.82
C ASP A 292 11.35 -14.71 24.27
N SER A 293 10.99 -15.89 23.75
CA SER A 293 11.94 -16.82 23.13
C SER A 293 12.51 -16.28 21.81
N LEU A 294 11.70 -15.58 21.00
CA LEU A 294 12.18 -14.93 19.78
C LEU A 294 13.12 -13.75 20.10
N ALA A 295 12.78 -12.96 21.13
CA ALA A 295 13.57 -11.79 21.54
C ALA A 295 14.93 -12.16 22.15
N ALA A 296 15.10 -13.43 22.55
CA ALA A 296 16.39 -13.96 22.99
C ALA A 296 17.32 -14.37 21.83
N VAL A 297 16.78 -14.48 20.60
CA VAL A 297 17.52 -14.97 19.41
C VAL A 297 17.75 -13.84 18.41
N TYR A 298 16.76 -12.98 18.21
CA TYR A 298 16.80 -11.87 17.25
C TYR A 298 16.75 -10.54 17.99
N ASP A 299 17.32 -9.51 17.37
CA ASP A 299 17.19 -8.12 17.83
C ASP A 299 15.72 -7.67 17.73
N PRO A 300 15.04 -7.31 18.83
CA PRO A 300 13.64 -6.88 18.83
C PRO A 300 13.35 -5.67 17.92
N ASP A 301 14.35 -4.85 17.64
CA ASP A 301 14.20 -3.67 16.76
C ASP A 301 14.54 -4.00 15.29
N GLY A 302 14.96 -5.25 15.01
CA GLY A 302 15.42 -5.71 13.70
C GLY A 302 14.35 -6.39 12.85
N ASN A 303 14.52 -6.30 11.52
CA ASN A 303 13.61 -6.90 10.55
C ASN A 303 13.48 -8.44 10.71
N GLU A 304 14.57 -9.13 11.07
CA GLU A 304 14.54 -10.59 11.28
C GLU A 304 13.61 -11.00 12.44
N TYR A 305 13.59 -10.23 13.53
CA TYR A 305 12.65 -10.44 14.63
C TYR A 305 11.21 -10.23 14.16
N TRP A 306 10.94 -9.14 13.44
CA TRP A 306 9.61 -8.83 12.91
C TRP A 306 9.07 -9.96 12.00
N TYR A 307 9.90 -10.49 11.11
CA TYR A 307 9.50 -11.64 10.27
C TYR A 307 9.24 -12.89 11.11
N ALA A 308 10.09 -13.19 12.10
CA ALA A 308 9.90 -14.35 12.96
C ALA A 308 8.64 -14.24 13.83
N GLU A 309 8.35 -13.04 14.35
CA GLU A 309 7.12 -12.72 15.07
C GLU A 309 5.90 -12.90 14.15
N SER A 310 5.95 -12.32 12.95
CA SER A 310 4.87 -12.42 11.96
C SER A 310 4.58 -13.88 11.58
N GLN A 311 5.61 -14.70 11.35
CA GLN A 311 5.44 -16.14 11.07
C GLN A 311 4.75 -16.89 12.21
N LEU A 312 4.99 -16.47 13.45
CA LEU A 312 4.38 -17.08 14.62
C LEU A 312 2.93 -16.63 14.83
N LEU A 313 2.63 -15.34 14.60
CA LEU A 313 1.31 -14.76 14.82
C LEU A 313 0.33 -15.03 13.66
N ASN A 314 0.79 -14.94 12.42
CA ASN A 314 -0.05 -14.94 11.21
C ASN A 314 -1.03 -16.12 11.14
N PRO A 315 -0.64 -17.40 11.36
CA PRO A 315 -1.59 -18.52 11.28
C PRO A 315 -2.74 -18.46 12.29
N VAL A 316 -2.54 -17.76 13.41
CA VAL A 316 -3.57 -17.57 14.44
C VAL A 316 -4.41 -16.33 14.11
N LEU A 317 -3.76 -15.21 13.76
CA LEU A 317 -4.41 -13.96 13.37
C LEU A 317 -5.31 -14.13 12.14
N GLN A 318 -4.90 -14.92 11.15
CA GLN A 318 -5.65 -15.13 9.91
C GLN A 318 -7.07 -15.63 10.16
N LYS A 319 -7.29 -16.43 11.22
CA LYS A 319 -8.62 -16.95 11.59
C LYS A 319 -9.60 -15.87 12.04
N PHE A 320 -9.08 -14.72 12.45
CA PHE A 320 -9.84 -13.58 12.95
C PHE A 320 -9.70 -12.33 12.07
N SER A 321 -8.89 -12.43 11.00
CA SER A 321 -8.74 -11.36 10.01
C SER A 321 -10.10 -11.03 9.40
N PRO A 322 -10.40 -9.73 9.16
CA PRO A 322 -11.59 -9.34 8.46
C PRO A 322 -11.60 -9.92 7.03
N PRO A 323 -12.77 -10.13 6.41
CA PRO A 323 -12.82 -10.50 5.00
C PRO A 323 -12.42 -9.33 4.10
N VAL A 324 -11.96 -9.63 2.88
CA VAL A 324 -11.69 -8.67 1.80
C VAL A 324 -12.82 -7.66 1.55
N ASP A 325 -14.07 -8.00 1.89
CA ASP A 325 -15.20 -7.07 1.84
C ASP A 325 -14.98 -5.77 2.64
N LYS A 326 -14.18 -5.79 3.71
CA LYS A 326 -13.83 -4.59 4.46
C LYS A 326 -12.99 -3.58 3.66
N ILE A 327 -12.12 -4.06 2.78
CA ILE A 327 -11.39 -3.19 1.82
C ILE A 327 -12.41 -2.47 0.94
N ILE A 328 -13.40 -3.19 0.43
CA ILE A 328 -14.40 -2.65 -0.49
C ILE A 328 -15.33 -1.67 0.25
N ASP A 329 -15.63 -1.89 1.52
CA ASP A 329 -16.41 -0.95 2.33
C ASP A 329 -15.66 0.40 2.46
N HIS A 330 -14.34 0.39 2.65
CA HIS A 330 -13.50 1.59 2.65
C HIS A 330 -13.47 2.28 1.27
N ILE A 331 -13.23 1.52 0.19
CA ILE A 331 -13.28 2.03 -1.19
C ILE A 331 -14.64 2.68 -1.47
N SER A 332 -15.73 2.00 -1.12
CA SER A 332 -17.10 2.48 -1.35
C SER A 332 -17.38 3.77 -0.58
N TYR A 333 -16.90 3.87 0.65
CA TYR A 333 -17.05 5.07 1.46
C TYR A 333 -16.35 6.27 0.81
N ILE A 334 -15.10 6.11 0.37
CA ILE A 334 -14.34 7.15 -0.32
C ILE A 334 -15.06 7.56 -1.61
N ILE A 335 -15.51 6.60 -2.42
CA ILE A 335 -16.25 6.90 -3.65
C ILE A 335 -17.53 7.69 -3.37
N ASN A 336 -18.29 7.32 -2.34
CA ASN A 336 -19.53 7.99 -1.98
C ASN A 336 -19.30 9.41 -1.48
N LEU A 337 -18.20 9.67 -0.77
CA LEU A 337 -17.91 10.98 -0.20
C LEU A 337 -17.23 11.91 -1.22
N ILE A 338 -16.18 11.42 -1.89
CA ILE A 338 -15.30 12.26 -2.72
C ILE A 338 -15.28 11.90 -4.20
N GLY A 339 -15.89 10.79 -4.60
CA GLY A 339 -16.05 10.40 -6.00
C GLY A 339 -15.03 9.37 -6.49
N ILE A 340 -15.36 8.73 -7.61
CA ILE A 340 -14.58 7.62 -8.18
C ILE A 340 -13.17 8.00 -8.64
N ASP A 341 -12.89 9.28 -8.87
CA ASP A 341 -11.60 9.76 -9.39
C ASP A 341 -10.50 9.92 -8.32
N HIS A 342 -10.81 9.59 -7.06
CA HIS A 342 -9.98 9.88 -5.89
C HIS A 342 -9.67 8.65 -5.02
N VAL A 343 -9.83 7.44 -5.56
CA VAL A 343 -9.57 6.18 -4.85
C VAL A 343 -8.68 5.22 -5.63
N GLY A 344 -7.83 4.47 -4.95
CA GLY A 344 -6.97 3.43 -5.54
C GLY A 344 -6.55 2.36 -4.53
N LEU A 345 -5.55 1.55 -4.90
CA LEU A 345 -5.03 0.46 -4.08
C LEU A 345 -3.61 0.77 -3.55
N GLY A 346 -3.39 0.53 -2.26
CA GLY A 346 -2.09 0.70 -1.61
C GLY A 346 -2.04 -0.22 -0.41
N ALA A 347 -1.85 -1.50 -0.67
CA ALA A 347 -2.22 -2.57 0.24
C ALA A 347 -1.37 -2.66 1.49
N ASP A 348 -0.14 -2.13 1.46
CA ASP A 348 0.87 -2.34 2.51
C ASP A 348 1.42 -3.78 2.47
N TRP A 349 1.65 -4.29 1.24
CA TRP A 349 2.17 -5.66 1.03
C TRP A 349 3.55 -5.80 1.68
N ASP A 350 3.80 -6.93 2.36
CA ASP A 350 5.02 -7.19 3.13
C ASP A 350 5.41 -6.14 4.21
N GLY A 351 4.65 -5.04 4.39
CA GLY A 351 4.83 -4.02 5.45
C GLY A 351 4.01 -4.28 6.71
N VAL A 352 3.09 -5.25 6.65
CA VAL A 352 2.23 -5.66 7.77
C VAL A 352 2.30 -7.16 8.03
N GLU A 353 1.99 -7.57 9.25
CA GLU A 353 2.10 -8.97 9.67
C GLU A 353 0.99 -9.87 9.11
N ILE A 354 -0.14 -9.27 8.70
CA ILE A 354 -1.36 -9.99 8.33
C ILE A 354 -2.22 -9.18 7.37
N LEU A 355 -2.95 -9.87 6.50
CA LEU A 355 -3.89 -9.28 5.56
C LEU A 355 -5.30 -9.90 5.65
N PRO A 356 -6.31 -9.26 5.06
CA PRO A 356 -7.69 -9.74 5.13
C PRO A 356 -7.85 -11.13 4.50
N SER A 357 -8.81 -11.90 5.01
CA SER A 357 -9.16 -13.19 4.40
C SER A 357 -9.71 -13.00 2.99
N GLY A 358 -9.17 -13.77 2.05
CA GLY A 358 -9.38 -13.61 0.61
C GLY A 358 -8.50 -12.55 -0.05
N MET A 359 -7.53 -11.98 0.68
CA MET A 359 -6.53 -11.02 0.18
C MET A 359 -5.14 -11.28 0.80
N GLU A 360 -4.78 -12.55 0.97
CA GLU A 360 -3.58 -12.94 1.74
C GLU A 360 -2.25 -12.56 1.05
N ASN A 361 -2.26 -12.35 -0.26
CA ASN A 361 -1.10 -11.94 -1.06
C ASN A 361 -1.55 -11.37 -2.41
N VAL A 362 -0.60 -10.82 -3.17
CA VAL A 362 -0.85 -10.14 -4.45
C VAL A 362 -1.60 -11.02 -5.47
N THR A 363 -1.49 -12.35 -5.40
CA THR A 363 -2.22 -13.26 -6.31
C THR A 363 -3.75 -13.19 -6.14
N LYS A 364 -4.25 -12.53 -5.10
CA LYS A 364 -5.67 -12.36 -4.81
C LYS A 364 -6.32 -11.11 -5.39
N LEU A 365 -5.56 -10.23 -6.04
CA LEU A 365 -6.10 -9.02 -6.68
C LEU A 365 -7.24 -9.28 -7.69
N PRO A 366 -7.26 -10.37 -8.48
CA PRO A 366 -8.43 -10.73 -9.29
C PRO A 366 -9.71 -10.89 -8.46
N THR A 367 -9.62 -11.45 -7.23
CA THR A 367 -10.76 -11.59 -6.32
C THR A 367 -11.30 -10.23 -5.86
N LEU A 368 -10.43 -9.21 -5.65
CA LEU A 368 -10.90 -7.86 -5.35
C LEU A 368 -11.69 -7.28 -6.54
N THR A 369 -11.18 -7.48 -7.75
CA THR A 369 -11.81 -7.01 -8.99
C THR A 369 -13.18 -7.65 -9.19
N GLU A 370 -13.27 -8.96 -8.99
CA GLU A 370 -14.53 -9.69 -9.02
C GLU A 370 -15.54 -9.10 -8.03
N LYS A 371 -15.12 -8.90 -6.77
CA LYS A 371 -16.01 -8.38 -5.73
C LYS A 371 -16.44 -6.93 -5.99
N LEU A 372 -15.59 -6.08 -6.55
CA LEU A 372 -15.98 -4.73 -6.98
C LEU A 372 -17.07 -4.80 -8.07
N LEU A 373 -16.91 -5.66 -9.08
CA LEU A 373 -17.93 -5.86 -10.11
C LEU A 373 -19.24 -6.41 -9.50
N GLN A 374 -19.17 -7.35 -8.56
CA GLN A 374 -20.34 -7.89 -7.84
C GLN A 374 -21.05 -6.84 -6.99
N ARG A 375 -20.32 -5.85 -6.45
CA ARG A 375 -20.87 -4.69 -5.72
C ARG A 375 -21.50 -3.64 -6.63
N GLY A 376 -21.49 -3.86 -7.95
CA GLY A 376 -22.20 -3.04 -8.93
C GLY A 376 -21.36 -1.95 -9.59
N TYR A 377 -20.05 -1.89 -9.31
CA TYR A 377 -19.16 -0.97 -10.03
C TYR A 377 -19.03 -1.39 -11.50
N SER A 378 -19.13 -0.42 -12.41
CA SER A 378 -18.90 -0.67 -13.83
C SER A 378 -17.43 -0.96 -14.11
N LYS A 379 -17.14 -1.69 -15.19
CA LYS A 379 -15.76 -1.95 -15.64
C LYS A 379 -14.90 -0.67 -15.73
N LYS A 380 -15.50 0.44 -16.16
CA LYS A 380 -14.80 1.73 -16.26
C LYS A 380 -14.42 2.29 -14.88
N GLU A 381 -15.29 2.15 -13.90
CA GLU A 381 -15.01 2.58 -12.52
C GLU A 381 -13.96 1.67 -11.87
N VAL A 382 -14.05 0.36 -12.10
CA VAL A 382 -13.04 -0.59 -11.61
C VAL A 382 -11.67 -0.30 -12.23
N GLN A 383 -11.58 0.01 -13.54
CA GLN A 383 -10.31 0.43 -14.16
C GLN A 383 -9.72 1.71 -13.54
N LYS A 384 -10.56 2.64 -13.07
CA LYS A 384 -10.09 3.82 -12.34
C LYS A 384 -9.46 3.43 -11.00
N ILE A 385 -10.14 2.58 -10.23
CA ILE A 385 -9.67 2.07 -8.94
C ILE A 385 -8.37 1.29 -9.10
N LEU A 386 -8.29 0.38 -10.08
CA LEU A 386 -7.14 -0.49 -10.29
C LEU A 386 -5.87 0.28 -10.67
N GLY A 387 -5.96 1.40 -11.38
CA GLY A 387 -4.75 2.14 -11.78
C GLY A 387 -4.97 3.40 -12.59
N GLY A 388 -6.18 3.63 -13.12
CA GLY A 388 -6.48 4.85 -13.88
C GLY A 388 -6.30 6.13 -13.07
N ASN A 389 -6.70 6.12 -11.79
CA ASN A 389 -6.54 7.29 -10.92
C ASN A 389 -5.09 7.58 -10.58
N PHE A 390 -4.27 6.54 -10.37
CA PHE A 390 -2.83 6.67 -10.23
C PHE A 390 -2.20 7.31 -11.47
N LYS A 391 -2.48 6.75 -12.65
CA LYS A 391 -1.98 7.29 -13.93
C LYS A 391 -2.34 8.77 -14.10
N ARG A 392 -3.55 9.18 -13.71
CA ARG A 392 -3.98 10.59 -13.75
C ARG A 392 -3.09 11.46 -12.85
N VAL A 393 -3.00 11.13 -11.56
CA VAL A 393 -2.23 11.92 -10.59
C VAL A 393 -0.75 11.95 -10.95
N PHE A 394 -0.16 10.80 -11.26
CA PHE A 394 1.25 10.72 -11.63
C PHE A 394 1.56 11.60 -12.84
N LYS A 395 0.71 11.58 -13.88
CA LYS A 395 0.84 12.45 -15.06
C LYS A 395 0.68 13.93 -14.74
N GLU A 396 -0.13 14.30 -13.76
CA GLU A 396 -0.37 15.69 -13.39
C GLU A 396 0.75 16.26 -12.54
N VAL A 397 1.34 15.44 -11.67
CA VAL A 397 2.46 15.80 -10.81
C VAL A 397 3.77 15.89 -11.60
N THR A 398 4.03 14.94 -12.51
CA THR A 398 5.28 14.86 -13.30
C THR A 398 5.31 15.77 -14.54
N ARG A 399 4.35 16.69 -14.67
CA ARG A 399 4.16 17.57 -15.82
C ARG A 399 4.94 18.86 -15.76
#